data_AF-A0A965JA30-F1
#
_entry.id   AF-A0A965JA30-F1
#
_cell.length_a   1.000
_cell.length_b   1.000
_cell.length_c   1.000
_cell.angle_alpha   90.00
_cell.angle_beta   90.00
_cell.angle_gamma   90.00
#
_symmetry.space_group_name_H-M   'P 1'
#
loop_
_entity.id
_entity.type
_entity.pdbx_description
1 polymer ?
#
loop_
_entity_poly.entity_id
_entity_poly.type
_entity_poly.pdbx_seq_one_letter_code
_entity_poly.pdbx_strand_id
1 'polypeptide(L)'
;MLAWSVIGHAQTKLKPCSDSLMDMELVLHESAINQVLKGLGEIQGTQTYTYLILKGSYTWTVSAMSIHVSADSTYFTAQAKVHIAGLNYETPITGRMALQFNSKRNKIQLQLQHAPFPIRTVLFGTTITLKTIELADYIKDPFEFDGPLNLKTSWQTEMPDGTVKVIKMSTCACNVFAEQQRIRVTCGLRIDVLNAKKTKK
;
A
#
# COMPACT_ATOMS: atom_id res chain seq x y z
N MET A 1 -22.78 -34.87 9.84
CA MET A 1 -21.55 -34.06 10.02
C MET A 1 -20.40 -34.99 10.39
N LEU A 2 -19.41 -35.17 9.52
CA LEU A 2 -18.20 -35.94 9.81
C LEU A 2 -17.09 -34.98 10.25
N ALA A 3 -16.54 -35.20 11.44
CA ALA A 3 -15.44 -34.43 12.00
C ALA A 3 -14.12 -35.13 11.67
N TRP A 4 -13.14 -34.36 11.21
CA TRP A 4 -11.78 -34.82 10.89
C TRP A 4 -10.85 -34.46 12.05
N SER A 5 -10.05 -35.41 12.53
CA SER A 5 -8.96 -35.14 13.48
C SER A 5 -7.62 -35.28 12.79
N VAL A 6 -6.76 -34.26 12.95
CA VAL A 6 -5.39 -34.27 12.39
C VAL A 6 -4.50 -35.09 13.31
N ILE A 7 -4.20 -36.33 12.92
CA ILE A 7 -3.19 -37.14 13.59
C ILE A 7 -1.85 -36.83 12.91
N GLY A 8 -1.07 -35.91 13.50
CA GLY A 8 0.22 -35.52 12.96
C GLY A 8 1.30 -36.55 13.26
N HIS A 9 1.67 -37.40 12.30
CA HIS A 9 2.95 -38.13 12.32
C HIS A 9 3.46 -38.36 10.88
N ALA A 10 4.31 -37.42 10.44
CA ALA A 10 5.48 -37.57 9.56
C ALA A 10 5.89 -36.16 9.12
N GLN A 11 6.71 -35.47 9.94
CA GLN A 11 7.37 -34.25 9.50
C GLN A 11 8.49 -34.63 8.54
N THR A 12 8.19 -34.69 7.24
CA THR A 12 9.24 -34.46 6.23
C THR A 12 9.81 -33.09 6.52
N LYS A 13 11.10 -33.04 6.88
CA LYS A 13 11.84 -31.82 7.29
C LYS A 13 11.38 -30.63 6.46
N LEU A 14 10.83 -29.63 7.14
CA LEU A 14 10.58 -28.29 6.58
C LEU A 14 11.84 -27.85 5.84
N LYS A 15 11.75 -27.58 4.54
CA LYS A 15 12.85 -26.93 3.83
C LYS A 15 12.96 -25.53 4.44
N PRO A 16 14.06 -25.17 5.12
CA PRO A 16 14.24 -23.80 5.57
C PRO A 16 14.19 -22.90 4.34
N CYS A 17 13.58 -21.72 4.48
CA CYS A 17 13.61 -20.75 3.41
C CYS A 17 15.05 -20.36 3.19
N SER A 18 15.59 -20.80 2.06
CA SER A 18 16.94 -20.44 1.68
C SER A 18 16.85 -19.04 1.12
N ASP A 19 17.51 -18.08 1.77
CA ASP A 19 17.53 -16.68 1.36
C ASP A 19 18.06 -16.47 -0.09
N SER A 20 18.64 -17.50 -0.71
CA SER A 20 19.15 -17.50 -2.08
C SER A 20 18.13 -17.90 -3.16
N LEU A 21 16.92 -18.34 -2.79
CA LEU A 21 15.90 -18.77 -3.75
C LEU A 21 14.67 -17.86 -3.67
N MET A 22 14.58 -16.94 -4.63
CA MET A 22 13.38 -16.13 -4.87
C MET A 22 12.50 -16.87 -5.88
N ASP A 23 11.53 -17.63 -5.37
CA ASP A 23 10.66 -18.50 -6.18
C ASP A 23 9.47 -17.76 -6.81
N MET A 24 9.11 -16.59 -6.27
CA MET A 24 7.99 -15.78 -6.74
C MET A 24 8.40 -14.32 -6.91
N GLU A 25 7.89 -13.71 -7.98
CA GLU A 25 8.04 -12.29 -8.27
C GLU A 25 6.68 -11.68 -8.61
N LEU A 26 6.43 -10.49 -8.07
CA LEU A 26 5.33 -9.63 -8.45
C LEU A 26 5.90 -8.27 -8.86
N VAL A 27 5.43 -7.76 -10.00
CA VAL A 27 5.76 -6.42 -10.49
C VAL A 27 4.49 -5.57 -10.52
N LEU A 28 4.49 -4.49 -9.74
CA LEU A 28 3.44 -3.48 -9.72
C LEU A 28 3.93 -2.24 -10.45
N HIS A 29 3.42 -2.00 -11.66
CA HIS A 29 3.77 -0.82 -12.43
C HIS A 29 3.15 0.45 -11.85
N GLU A 30 3.90 1.55 -11.94
CA GLU A 30 3.46 2.89 -11.54
C GLU A 30 2.13 3.28 -12.21
N SER A 31 1.94 2.90 -13.47
CA SER A 31 0.69 3.14 -14.19
C SER A 31 -0.53 2.49 -13.54
N ALA A 32 -0.39 1.30 -12.94
CA ALA A 32 -1.46 0.62 -12.23
C ALA A 32 -1.75 1.30 -10.87
N ILE A 33 -0.70 1.71 -10.16
CA ILE A 33 -0.81 2.48 -8.90
C ILE A 33 -1.60 3.78 -9.16
N ASN A 34 -1.24 4.49 -10.23
CA ASN A 34 -1.86 5.77 -10.59
C ASN A 34 -3.30 5.61 -11.12
N GLN A 35 -3.72 4.44 -11.59
CA GLN A 35 -5.14 4.20 -11.88
C GLN A 35 -5.99 4.19 -10.60
N VAL A 36 -5.47 3.63 -9.50
CA VAL A 36 -6.15 3.67 -8.19
C VAL A 36 -6.31 5.10 -7.70
N LEU A 37 -5.25 5.91 -7.80
CA LEU A 37 -5.29 7.33 -7.43
C LEU A 37 -6.26 8.14 -8.28
N LYS A 38 -6.35 7.87 -9.58
CA LYS A 38 -7.37 8.50 -10.44
C LYS A 38 -8.80 8.15 -9.98
N GLY A 39 -9.00 6.93 -9.48
CA GLY A 39 -10.28 6.52 -8.90
C GLY A 39 -10.64 7.23 -7.59
N LEU A 40 -9.66 7.69 -6.81
CA LEU A 40 -9.89 8.45 -5.57
C LEU A 40 -10.54 9.82 -5.85
N GLY A 41 -10.28 10.41 -7.02
CA GLY A 41 -10.86 11.70 -7.41
C GLY A 41 -10.22 12.89 -6.68
N GLU A 42 -11.00 13.95 -6.46
CA GLU A 42 -10.52 15.17 -5.79
C GLU A 42 -10.74 15.11 -4.28
N ILE A 43 -9.81 15.69 -3.52
CA ILE A 43 -9.92 15.85 -2.06
C ILE A 43 -10.09 17.33 -1.77
N GLN A 44 -11.11 17.71 -1.01
CA GLN A 44 -11.38 19.10 -0.70
C GLN A 44 -11.59 19.35 0.79
N GLY A 45 -11.23 20.54 1.24
CA GLY A 45 -11.44 20.98 2.61
C GLY A 45 -11.75 22.46 2.67
N THR A 46 -12.58 22.86 3.64
CA THR A 46 -12.85 24.26 3.96
C THR A 46 -12.50 24.50 5.42
N GLN A 47 -11.76 25.56 5.70
CA GLN A 47 -11.44 25.97 7.07
C GLN A 47 -11.57 27.49 7.23
N THR A 48 -11.83 27.90 8.46
CA THR A 48 -11.81 29.31 8.84
C THR A 48 -10.40 29.72 9.27
N TYR A 49 -10.08 31.00 9.06
CA TYR A 49 -8.86 31.61 9.58
C TYR A 49 -9.20 32.87 10.37
N THR A 50 -8.36 33.18 11.35
CA THR A 50 -8.35 34.46 12.04
C THR A 50 -6.93 34.97 12.01
N TYR A 51 -6.71 36.13 11.40
CA TYR A 51 -5.42 36.81 11.38
C TYR A 51 -5.62 38.24 11.85
N LEU A 52 -5.05 38.58 13.02
CA LEU A 52 -5.34 39.80 13.75
C LEU A 52 -6.86 39.95 13.98
N ILE A 53 -7.49 40.96 13.38
CA ILE A 53 -8.94 41.24 13.46
C ILE A 53 -9.74 40.65 12.29
N LEU A 54 -9.06 40.15 11.26
CA LEU A 54 -9.71 39.66 10.05
C LEU A 54 -10.07 38.18 10.22
N LYS A 55 -11.34 37.87 9.97
CA LYS A 55 -11.88 36.50 9.94
C LYS A 55 -12.36 36.19 8.55
N GLY A 56 -12.11 34.98 8.10
CA GLY A 56 -12.58 34.50 6.82
C GLY A 56 -12.53 32.99 6.73
N SER A 57 -12.80 32.47 5.55
CA SER A 57 -12.62 31.06 5.21
C SER A 57 -11.80 30.92 3.94
N TYR A 58 -11.21 29.74 3.80
CA TYR A 58 -10.61 29.30 2.56
C TYR A 58 -11.06 27.88 2.27
N THR A 59 -11.16 27.58 0.98
CA THR A 59 -11.39 26.24 0.46
C THR A 59 -10.17 25.83 -0.33
N TRP A 60 -9.77 24.58 -0.19
CA TRP A 60 -8.73 23.98 -1.03
C TRP A 60 -9.24 22.68 -1.63
N THR A 61 -8.76 22.40 -2.83
CA THR A 61 -9.06 21.19 -3.59
C THR A 61 -7.75 20.63 -4.14
N VAL A 62 -7.43 19.39 -3.79
CA VAL A 62 -6.29 18.64 -4.31
C VAL A 62 -6.75 17.75 -5.45
N SER A 63 -6.06 17.85 -6.57
CA SER A 63 -6.34 17.13 -7.81
C SER A 63 -5.03 16.64 -8.45
N ALA A 64 -5.12 15.91 -9.56
CA ALA A 64 -3.97 15.41 -10.32
C ALA A 64 -2.94 14.63 -9.46
N MET A 65 -3.45 13.83 -8.53
CA MET A 65 -2.62 12.99 -7.66
C MET A 65 -1.91 11.90 -8.45
N SER A 66 -0.62 11.74 -8.20
CA SER A 66 0.23 10.73 -8.84
C SER A 66 1.32 10.29 -7.88
N ILE A 67 1.62 8.99 -7.88
CA ILE A 67 2.82 8.42 -7.26
C ILE A 67 3.82 8.15 -8.38
N HIS A 68 5.09 8.44 -8.10
CA HIS A 68 6.22 8.19 -8.98
C HIS A 68 7.17 7.24 -8.27
N VAL A 69 7.62 6.21 -8.97
CA VAL A 69 8.53 5.19 -8.46
C VAL A 69 9.85 5.27 -9.22
N SER A 70 10.94 5.44 -8.48
CA SER A 70 12.31 5.47 -8.98
C SER A 70 13.19 4.54 -8.13
N ALA A 71 14.38 4.21 -8.62
CA ALA A 71 15.30 3.29 -7.93
C ALA A 71 15.64 3.75 -6.49
N ASP A 72 15.76 5.07 -6.30
CA ASP A 72 16.22 5.64 -5.03
C ASP A 72 15.09 6.27 -4.20
N SER A 73 13.90 6.44 -4.79
CA SER A 73 12.81 7.14 -4.12
C SER A 73 11.42 6.78 -4.66
N THR A 74 10.44 6.82 -3.78
CA THR A 74 9.02 6.87 -4.17
C THR A 74 8.45 8.18 -3.65
N TYR A 75 7.84 8.97 -4.52
CA TYR A 75 7.32 10.28 -4.16
C TYR A 75 5.93 10.50 -4.75
N PHE A 76 5.21 11.41 -4.12
CA PHE A 76 3.85 11.80 -4.47
C PHE A 76 3.87 13.20 -5.08
N THR A 77 3.02 13.44 -6.08
CA THR A 77 2.78 14.77 -6.63
C THR A 77 1.28 15.01 -6.76
N ALA A 78 0.85 16.25 -6.56
CA ALA A 78 -0.51 16.70 -6.81
C ALA A 78 -0.56 18.20 -7.07
N GLN A 79 -1.73 18.71 -7.45
CA GLN A 79 -2.01 20.13 -7.59
C GLN A 79 -3.08 20.55 -6.56
N ALA A 80 -2.75 21.51 -5.70
CA ALA A 80 -3.73 22.16 -4.83
C ALA A 80 -4.24 23.44 -5.49
N LYS A 81 -5.56 23.56 -5.63
CA LYS A 81 -6.26 24.81 -5.94
C LYS A 81 -6.80 25.40 -4.65
N VAL A 82 -6.56 26.68 -4.41
CA VAL A 82 -7.01 27.36 -3.19
C VAL A 82 -7.87 28.56 -3.57
N HIS A 83 -9.03 28.63 -2.93
CA HIS A 83 -9.95 29.77 -2.98
C HIS A 83 -9.97 30.47 -1.63
N ILE A 84 -9.59 31.74 -1.59
CA ILE A 84 -9.55 32.53 -0.35
C ILE A 84 -9.84 34.00 -0.63
N ALA A 85 -10.83 34.58 0.04
CA ALA A 85 -11.18 36.01 -0.08
C ALA A 85 -11.30 36.51 -1.54
N GLY A 86 -11.89 35.70 -2.43
CA GLY A 86 -12.03 36.01 -3.86
C GLY A 86 -10.78 35.77 -4.72
N LEU A 87 -9.65 35.41 -4.12
CA LEU A 87 -8.43 35.00 -4.83
C LEU A 87 -8.46 33.50 -5.12
N ASN A 88 -8.01 33.12 -6.30
CA ASN A 88 -7.79 31.74 -6.72
C ASN A 88 -6.32 31.58 -7.10
N TYR A 89 -5.67 30.53 -6.59
CA TYR A 89 -4.33 30.17 -7.02
C TYR A 89 -4.11 28.67 -6.97
N GLU A 90 -3.12 28.20 -7.71
CA GLU A 90 -2.69 26.80 -7.70
C GLU A 90 -1.27 26.68 -7.13
N THR A 91 -1.01 25.61 -6.38
CA THR A 91 0.32 25.28 -5.88
C THR A 91 0.61 23.81 -6.13
N PRO A 92 1.80 23.47 -6.66
CA PRO A 92 2.22 22.08 -6.72
C PRO A 92 2.49 21.55 -5.32
N ILE A 93 2.16 20.28 -5.14
CA ILE A 93 2.43 19.50 -3.93
C ILE A 93 3.45 18.44 -4.32
N THR A 94 4.50 18.32 -3.52
CA THR A 94 5.42 17.18 -3.58
C THR A 94 5.45 16.53 -2.20
N GLY A 95 5.31 15.21 -2.18
CA GLY A 95 5.24 14.43 -0.96
C GLY A 95 6.18 13.24 -0.97
N ARG A 96 6.53 12.77 0.23
CA ARG A 96 7.34 11.57 0.44
C ARG A 96 6.43 10.37 0.70
N MET A 97 6.71 9.27 0.03
CA MET A 97 6.02 8.00 0.24
C MET A 97 6.93 7.04 1.01
N ALA A 98 6.35 6.23 1.89
CA ALA A 98 6.98 5.03 2.42
C ALA A 98 6.48 3.80 1.65
N LEU A 99 7.40 2.98 1.17
CA LEU A 99 7.13 1.70 0.54
C LEU A 99 7.49 0.58 1.52
N GLN A 100 6.52 -0.29 1.83
CA GLN A 100 6.72 -1.42 2.72
C GLN A 100 6.04 -2.67 2.16
N PHE A 101 6.55 -3.84 2.54
CA PHE A 101 5.88 -5.11 2.29
C PHE A 101 5.52 -5.80 3.60
N ASN A 102 4.24 -6.01 3.83
CA ASN A 102 3.72 -6.77 4.95
C ASN A 102 3.64 -8.26 4.57
N SER A 103 4.69 -9.01 4.90
CA SER A 103 4.79 -10.44 4.59
C SER A 103 3.73 -11.31 5.28
N LYS A 104 3.21 -10.87 6.44
CA LYS A 104 2.15 -11.59 7.17
C LYS A 104 0.81 -11.50 6.45
N ARG A 105 0.50 -10.33 5.90
CA ARG A 105 -0.74 -10.06 5.17
C ARG A 105 -0.61 -10.25 3.66
N ASN A 106 0.61 -10.50 3.17
CA ASN A 106 0.96 -10.50 1.74
C ASN A 106 0.46 -9.22 1.05
N LYS A 107 0.85 -8.05 1.59
CA LYS A 107 0.44 -6.74 1.07
C LYS A 107 1.62 -5.83 0.79
N ILE A 108 1.61 -5.17 -0.37
CA ILE A 108 2.44 -4.00 -0.65
C ILE A 108 1.71 -2.79 -0.09
N GLN A 109 2.41 -1.96 0.68
CA GLN A 109 1.85 -0.77 1.32
C GLN A 109 2.62 0.47 0.86
N LEU A 110 1.87 1.44 0.32
CA LEU A 110 2.36 2.75 -0.07
C LEU A 110 1.69 3.79 0.82
N GLN A 111 2.45 4.38 1.75
CA GLN A 111 1.92 5.36 2.71
C GLN A 111 2.47 6.75 2.43
N LEU A 112 1.58 7.74 2.31
CA LEU A 112 1.97 9.14 2.25
C LEU A 112 2.45 9.60 3.64
N GLN A 113 3.73 9.96 3.76
CA GLN A 113 4.33 10.35 5.04
C GLN A 113 4.30 11.87 5.25
N HIS A 114 4.44 12.62 4.17
CA HIS A 114 4.55 14.07 4.18
C HIS A 114 4.19 14.62 2.81
N ALA A 115 3.38 15.66 2.74
CA ALA A 115 2.97 16.37 1.53
C ALA A 115 2.41 17.75 1.90
N PRO A 116 3.27 18.68 2.33
CA PRO A 116 2.86 19.99 2.79
C PRO A 116 2.54 20.91 1.61
N PHE A 117 1.52 21.77 1.78
CA PHE A 117 1.34 22.92 0.91
C PHE A 117 0.80 24.15 1.67
N PRO A 118 1.28 25.36 1.35
CA PRO A 118 0.91 26.56 2.09
C PRO A 118 -0.40 27.17 1.59
N ILE A 119 -1.25 27.56 2.54
CA ILE A 119 -2.37 28.48 2.34
C ILE A 119 -1.86 29.89 2.53
N ARG A 120 -1.89 30.69 1.47
CA ARG A 120 -1.38 32.05 1.42
C ARG A 120 -2.49 33.03 1.07
N THR A 121 -2.38 34.24 1.60
CA THR A 121 -3.23 35.36 1.21
C THR A 121 -2.39 36.63 1.13
N VAL A 122 -2.93 37.68 0.52
CA VAL A 122 -2.31 39.01 0.47
C VAL A 122 -3.05 39.93 1.43
N LEU A 123 -2.35 40.43 2.45
CA LEU A 123 -2.86 41.46 3.37
C LEU A 123 -1.93 42.66 3.32
N PHE A 124 -2.50 43.86 3.17
CA PHE A 124 -1.74 45.13 3.10
C PHE A 124 -0.58 45.08 2.10
N GLY A 125 -0.79 44.46 0.93
CA GLY A 125 0.22 44.33 -0.13
C GLY A 125 1.31 43.29 0.13
N THR A 126 1.25 42.55 1.25
CA THR A 126 2.24 41.52 1.60
C THR A 126 1.61 40.12 1.56
N THR A 127 2.31 39.16 0.96
CA THR A 127 1.92 37.75 1.01
C THR A 127 2.22 37.16 2.38
N ILE A 128 1.21 36.62 3.05
CA ILE A 128 1.35 35.92 4.32
C ILE A 128 0.91 34.46 4.16
N THR A 129 1.56 33.55 4.90
CA THR A 129 1.12 32.16 5.03
C THR A 129 0.21 32.04 6.23
N LEU A 130 -1.05 31.67 6.02
CA LEU A 130 -2.03 31.47 7.08
C LEU A 130 -1.86 30.13 7.77
N LYS A 131 -1.64 29.09 6.98
CA LYS A 131 -1.49 27.71 7.45
C LYS A 131 -0.75 26.88 6.41
N THR A 132 -0.05 25.85 6.84
CA THR A 132 0.41 24.78 5.95
C THR A 132 -0.52 23.59 6.13
N ILE A 133 -1.10 23.10 5.04
CA ILE A 133 -1.88 21.87 5.04
C ILE A 133 -0.91 20.71 4.83
N GLU A 134 -0.98 19.72 5.70
CA GLU A 134 -0.29 18.45 5.56
C GLU A 134 -1.26 17.42 4.95
N LEU A 135 -1.09 17.06 3.68
CA LEU A 135 -2.04 16.16 3.02
C LEU A 135 -2.01 14.74 3.63
N ALA A 136 -0.89 14.33 4.24
CA ALA A 136 -0.79 13.07 4.96
C ALA A 136 -1.78 12.97 6.15
N ASP A 137 -2.21 14.10 6.72
CA ASP A 137 -3.24 14.12 7.78
C ASP A 137 -4.63 13.74 7.26
N TYR A 138 -4.85 13.83 5.95
CA TYR A 138 -6.13 13.52 5.29
C TYR A 138 -6.08 12.16 4.58
N ILE A 139 -4.94 11.76 4.02
CA ILE A 139 -4.71 10.44 3.41
C ILE A 139 -3.92 9.57 4.38
N LYS A 140 -4.59 9.12 5.45
CA LYS A 140 -3.95 8.41 6.57
C LYS A 140 -3.62 6.96 6.26
N ASP A 141 -4.55 6.29 5.58
CA ASP A 141 -4.44 4.87 5.30
C ASP A 141 -3.48 4.61 4.13
N PRO A 142 -2.61 3.59 4.22
CA PRO A 142 -1.74 3.22 3.12
C PRO A 142 -2.57 2.68 1.95
N PHE A 143 -2.13 2.97 0.73
CA PHE A 143 -2.62 2.25 -0.45
C PHE A 143 -2.09 0.82 -0.39
N GLU A 144 -2.99 -0.16 -0.27
CA GLU A 144 -2.65 -1.57 -0.17
C GLU A 144 -2.88 -2.31 -1.50
N PHE A 145 -1.86 -3.05 -1.95
CA PHE A 145 -1.95 -3.95 -3.10
C PHE A 145 -1.62 -5.37 -2.66
N ASP A 146 -2.19 -6.38 -3.32
CA ASP A 146 -1.84 -7.78 -3.06
C ASP A 146 -0.38 -8.07 -3.44
N GLY A 147 0.30 -8.83 -2.60
CA GLY A 147 1.62 -9.36 -2.86
C GLY A 147 1.61 -10.65 -3.70
N PRO A 148 2.78 -11.26 -3.95
CA PRO A 148 2.92 -12.38 -4.87
C PRO A 148 2.13 -13.64 -4.51
N LEU A 149 1.70 -13.81 -3.25
CA LEU A 149 0.88 -14.96 -2.83
C LEU A 149 -0.62 -14.67 -2.96
N ASN A 150 -1.13 -14.64 -4.18
CA ASN A 150 -2.51 -14.23 -4.51
C ASN A 150 -3.45 -15.40 -4.88
N LEU A 151 -3.03 -16.65 -4.67
CA LEU A 151 -3.81 -17.85 -5.02
C LEU A 151 -3.96 -18.84 -3.85
N LYS A 152 -4.88 -19.80 -4.03
CA LYS A 152 -5.22 -20.88 -3.09
C LYS A 152 -3.97 -21.46 -2.41
N THR A 153 -3.76 -21.08 -1.15
CA THR A 153 -2.57 -21.45 -0.35
C THR A 153 -2.60 -22.88 0.18
N SER A 154 -3.61 -23.66 -0.20
CA SER A 154 -3.80 -25.04 0.25
C SER A 154 -4.45 -25.90 -0.83
N TRP A 155 -3.79 -26.99 -1.20
CA TRP A 155 -4.33 -28.02 -2.08
C TRP A 155 -4.55 -29.30 -1.28
N GLN A 156 -5.67 -29.98 -1.51
CA GLN A 156 -5.95 -31.29 -0.92
C GLN A 156 -6.15 -32.33 -2.02
N THR A 157 -5.56 -33.50 -1.87
CA THR A 157 -5.72 -34.62 -2.81
C THR A 157 -5.80 -35.93 -2.05
N GLU A 158 -6.70 -36.81 -2.48
CA GLU A 158 -6.81 -38.18 -1.96
C GLU A 158 -5.86 -39.09 -2.74
N MET A 159 -5.04 -39.83 -2.00
CA MET A 159 -4.07 -40.77 -2.54
C MET A 159 -4.73 -42.14 -2.78
N PRO A 160 -4.16 -43.00 -3.65
CA PRO A 160 -4.71 -44.33 -3.92
C PRO A 160 -4.79 -45.26 -2.68
N ASP A 161 -4.00 -44.99 -1.64
CA ASP A 161 -4.02 -45.71 -0.36
C ASP A 161 -5.12 -45.20 0.61
N GLY A 162 -5.95 -44.25 0.18
CA GLY A 162 -7.01 -43.64 0.98
C GLY A 162 -6.54 -42.56 1.95
N THR A 163 -5.26 -42.20 1.96
CA THR A 163 -4.74 -41.06 2.74
C THR A 163 -5.04 -39.73 2.02
N VAL A 164 -5.16 -38.64 2.77
CA VAL A 164 -5.32 -37.30 2.21
C VAL A 164 -4.01 -36.54 2.39
N LYS A 165 -3.44 -36.03 1.28
CA LYS A 165 -2.32 -35.10 1.33
C LYS A 165 -2.84 -33.67 1.24
N VAL A 166 -2.39 -32.84 2.18
CA VAL A 166 -2.63 -31.40 2.21
C VAL A 166 -1.31 -30.71 1.93
N ILE A 167 -1.24 -29.99 0.82
CA ILE A 167 -0.09 -29.18 0.43
C ILE A 167 -0.42 -27.74 0.81
N LYS A 168 0.32 -27.15 1.76
CA LYS A 168 0.20 -25.74 2.12
C LYS A 168 1.36 -24.95 1.52
N MET A 169 1.05 -23.76 1.02
CA MET A 169 1.99 -22.84 0.40
C MET A 169 2.00 -21.52 1.17
N SER A 170 3.19 -21.00 1.44
CA SER A 170 3.37 -19.69 2.09
C SER A 170 4.62 -18.98 1.56
N THR A 171 4.63 -17.65 1.65
CA THR A 171 5.81 -16.83 1.34
C THR A 171 6.76 -16.74 2.52
N CYS A 172 8.05 -16.62 2.24
CA CYS A 172 9.08 -16.31 3.23
C CYS A 172 10.22 -15.51 2.59
N ALA A 173 11.05 -14.86 3.41
CA ALA A 173 12.22 -14.07 2.97
C ALA A 173 11.88 -13.12 1.80
N CYS A 174 10.89 -12.25 1.99
CA CYS A 174 10.45 -11.33 0.94
C CYS A 174 11.24 -10.04 0.95
N ASN A 175 11.63 -9.59 -0.24
CA ASN A 175 12.28 -8.32 -0.48
C ASN A 175 11.37 -7.44 -1.35
N VAL A 176 11.41 -6.13 -1.10
CA VAL A 176 10.70 -5.13 -1.90
C VAL A 176 11.70 -4.14 -2.46
N PHE A 177 11.60 -3.89 -3.76
CA PHE A 177 12.47 -3.01 -4.51
C PHE A 177 11.63 -1.93 -5.20
N ALA A 178 12.03 -0.67 -5.04
CA ALA A 178 11.59 0.38 -5.93
C ALA A 178 12.54 0.38 -7.13
N GLU A 179 11.97 0.34 -8.33
CA GLU A 179 12.70 0.42 -9.59
C GLU A 179 12.04 1.48 -10.46
N GLN A 180 12.72 1.92 -11.52
CA GLN A 180 12.16 2.94 -12.41
C GLN A 180 10.77 2.51 -12.90
N GLN A 181 9.75 3.29 -12.53
CA GLN A 181 8.33 3.12 -12.88
C GLN A 181 7.67 1.82 -12.39
N ARG A 182 8.26 1.11 -11.42
CA ARG A 182 7.67 -0.13 -10.89
C ARG A 182 8.16 -0.49 -9.49
N ILE A 183 7.31 -1.19 -8.75
CA ILE A 183 7.66 -1.85 -7.49
C ILE A 183 7.78 -3.33 -7.78
N ARG A 184 8.89 -3.95 -7.35
CA ARG A 184 9.12 -5.38 -7.49
C ARG A 184 9.18 -6.03 -6.11
N VAL A 185 8.40 -7.08 -5.91
CA VAL A 185 8.44 -7.90 -4.70
C VAL A 185 8.88 -9.29 -5.08
N THR A 186 9.96 -9.76 -4.45
CA THR A 186 10.47 -11.12 -4.63
C THR A 186 10.36 -11.87 -3.32
N CYS A 187 9.88 -13.11 -3.35
CA CYS A 187 9.74 -13.94 -2.16
C CYS A 187 10.21 -15.36 -2.44
N GLY A 188 10.76 -16.03 -1.43
CA GLY A 188 10.87 -17.48 -1.41
C GLY A 188 9.51 -18.14 -1.17
N LEU A 189 9.34 -19.35 -1.68
CA LEU A 189 8.15 -20.16 -1.49
C LEU A 189 8.45 -21.31 -0.52
N ARG A 190 7.67 -21.37 0.56
CA ARG A 190 7.65 -22.51 1.48
C ARG A 190 6.46 -23.40 1.15
N ILE A 191 6.75 -24.70 0.98
CA ILE A 191 5.75 -25.74 0.73
C ILE A 191 5.80 -26.73 1.89
N ASP A 192 4.68 -26.85 2.60
CA ASP A 192 4.49 -27.80 3.69
C ASP A 192 3.54 -28.91 3.25
N VAL A 193 4.01 -30.15 3.27
CA VAL A 193 3.19 -31.32 2.95
C VAL A 193 2.76 -32.00 4.24
N LEU A 194 1.45 -32.06 4.47
CA LEU A 194 0.84 -32.69 5.63
C LEU A 194 0.06 -33.93 5.19
N ASN A 195 0.23 -35.03 5.91
CA ASN A 195 -0.58 -36.23 5.73
C ASN A 195 -1.73 -36.23 6.74
N ALA A 196 -2.96 -36.41 6.27
CA ALA A 196 -4.14 -36.64 7.09
C ALA A 196 -4.71 -38.04 6.79
N LYS A 197 -4.96 -38.84 7.83
CA LYS A 197 -5.65 -40.13 7.69
C LYS A 197 -7.16 -39.91 7.86
N LYS A 198 -7.99 -40.50 6.98
CA LYS A 198 -9.43 -40.62 7.21
C LYS A 198 -9.66 -41.44 8.48
N THR A 199 -10.26 -40.85 9.51
CA THR A 199 -10.75 -41.60 10.68
C THR A 199 -12.04 -42.31 10.26
N LYS A 200 -12.00 -43.64 10.10
CA LYS A 200 -13.22 -44.45 9.98
C LYS A 200 -13.98 -44.35 11.32
N LYS A 201 -15.20 -43.85 11.26
CA LYS A 201 -16.16 -43.90 12.37
C LYS A 201 -16.88 -45.24 12.33
#